data_AF-A0A957NUQ1-F1
#
_entry.id   AF-A0A957NUQ1-F1
#
_cell.length_a   1.000
_cell.length_b   1.000
_cell.length_c   1.000
_cell.angle_alpha   90.00
_cell.angle_beta   90.00
_cell.angle_gamma   90.00
#
_symmetry.space_group_name_H-M   'P 1'
#
loop_
_entity.id
_entity.type
_entity.pdbx_description
1 polymer ?
#
loop_
_entity_poly.entity_id
_entity_poly.type
_entity_poly.pdbx_seq_one_letter_code
_entity_poly.pdbx_strand_id
1 'polypeptide(L)'
;MTTSLESVDSTEAESVAEATTPSTLSGRRLAGAALLVMIFFVLSRVAGLAREVVIGARFGTSMELDAYLAAFRVPDILFQLVAGGALGSAFIPTFAGYWAQGKRQDAWLLFSRVVNLITLVLLVVAGVVALSAQPLVERVIATGFTPEQQLLTAQLMRWMLLSTIIFGASGLIMGALN
;
A
#
# COMPACT_ATOMS: atom_id res chain seq x y z
N MET A 1 21.25 70.62 -20.00
CA MET A 1 21.97 69.80 -19.01
C MET A 1 21.07 68.62 -18.62
N THR A 2 20.85 67.68 -19.53
CA THR A 2 20.03 66.46 -19.30
C THR A 2 20.53 65.35 -20.24
N THR A 3 21.85 65.17 -20.30
CA THR A 3 22.51 64.06 -20.99
C THR A 3 22.95 63.10 -19.87
N SER A 4 22.12 62.13 -19.45
CA SER A 4 22.56 61.07 -18.50
C SER A 4 21.57 59.91 -18.21
N LEU A 5 20.32 59.89 -18.70
CA LEU A 5 19.33 58.90 -18.22
C LEU A 5 18.83 57.86 -19.25
N GLU A 6 19.50 57.69 -20.40
CA GLU A 6 19.09 56.67 -21.40
C GLU A 6 20.13 55.55 -21.61
N SER A 7 21.32 55.65 -21.02
CA SER A 7 22.40 54.66 -21.22
C SER A 7 22.55 53.61 -20.11
N VAL A 8 21.76 53.70 -19.03
CA VAL A 8 21.88 52.80 -17.88
C VAL A 8 20.89 51.62 -17.97
N ASP A 9 19.71 51.81 -18.58
CA ASP A 9 18.66 50.78 -18.65
C ASP A 9 18.94 49.68 -19.70
N SER A 10 19.59 50.03 -20.82
CA SER A 10 19.92 49.06 -21.88
C SER A 10 21.05 48.11 -21.50
N THR A 11 21.93 48.50 -20.57
CA THR A 11 23.10 47.69 -20.16
C THR A 11 22.74 46.65 -19.09
N GLU A 12 21.78 46.95 -18.21
CA GLU A 12 21.27 45.97 -17.24
C GLU A 12 20.32 44.94 -17.88
N ALA A 13 19.54 45.36 -18.89
CA ALA A 13 18.63 44.46 -19.61
C ALA A 13 19.36 43.40 -20.48
N GLU A 14 20.52 43.73 -21.06
CA GLU A 14 21.35 42.74 -21.80
C GLU A 14 22.14 41.82 -20.84
N SER A 15 22.60 42.33 -19.70
CA SER A 15 23.40 41.56 -18.72
C SER A 15 22.62 40.44 -18.02
N VAL A 16 21.31 40.62 -17.80
CA VAL A 16 20.46 39.58 -17.18
C VAL A 16 20.04 38.50 -18.18
N ALA A 17 20.03 38.80 -19.48
CA ALA A 17 19.58 37.88 -20.52
C ALA A 17 20.64 36.78 -20.86
N GLU A 18 21.92 37.02 -20.59
CA GLU A 18 23.00 36.12 -21.06
C GLU A 18 23.38 35.01 -20.06
N ALA A 19 22.93 35.07 -18.80
CA ALA A 19 23.48 34.23 -17.74
C ALA A 19 22.81 32.86 -17.49
N THR A 20 21.81 32.43 -18.28
CA THR A 20 21.17 31.11 -18.06
C THR A 20 20.87 30.34 -19.34
N THR A 21 21.89 30.16 -20.19
CA THR A 21 21.80 29.09 -21.20
C THR A 21 22.16 27.78 -20.51
N PRO A 22 21.22 26.84 -20.24
CA PRO A 22 21.57 25.55 -19.69
C PRO A 22 22.50 24.88 -20.71
N SER A 23 23.74 24.58 -20.31
CA SER A 23 24.68 23.86 -21.15
C SER A 23 24.01 22.55 -21.56
N THR A 24 23.58 22.47 -22.82
CA THR A 24 22.94 21.27 -23.36
C THR A 24 24.01 20.20 -23.42
N LEU A 25 24.10 19.39 -22.35
CA LEU A 25 24.98 18.23 -22.31
C LEU A 25 24.69 17.40 -23.55
N SER A 26 25.69 17.28 -24.43
CA SER A 26 25.59 16.53 -25.70
C SER A 26 24.88 15.20 -25.45
N GLY A 27 23.77 14.92 -26.16
CA GLY A 27 22.88 13.79 -25.87
C GLY A 27 23.60 12.43 -25.80
N ARG A 28 24.75 12.31 -26.47
CA ARG A 28 25.64 11.13 -26.42
C ARG A 28 26.33 10.94 -25.06
N ARG A 29 26.69 12.04 -24.37
CA ARG A 29 27.27 12.01 -23.02
C ARG A 29 26.20 11.71 -21.97
N LEU A 30 24.99 12.24 -22.14
CA LEU A 30 23.86 11.94 -21.25
C LEU A 30 23.42 10.48 -21.40
N ALA A 31 23.34 9.96 -22.63
CA ALA A 31 23.06 8.56 -22.90
C ALA A 31 24.15 7.63 -22.32
N GLY A 32 25.44 8.00 -22.47
CA GLY A 32 26.54 7.25 -21.88
C GLY A 32 26.48 7.20 -20.35
N ALA A 33 26.19 8.33 -19.70
CA ALA A 33 26.04 8.40 -18.25
C ALA A 33 24.81 7.62 -17.76
N ALA A 34 23.66 7.73 -18.44
CA ALA A 34 22.46 6.98 -18.11
C ALA A 34 22.65 5.46 -18.24
N LEU A 35 23.36 5.01 -19.28
CA LEU A 35 23.68 3.61 -19.48
C LEU A 35 24.62 3.07 -18.40
N LEU A 36 25.63 3.87 -18.01
CA LEU A 36 26.53 3.53 -16.91
C LEU A 36 25.77 3.39 -15.59
N VAL A 37 24.88 4.34 -15.27
CA VAL A 37 24.04 4.28 -14.07
C VAL A 37 23.12 3.06 -14.10
N MET A 38 22.51 2.76 -15.25
CA MET A 38 21.66 1.58 -15.40
C MET A 38 22.44 0.28 -15.16
N ILE A 39 23.66 0.17 -15.69
CA ILE A 39 24.54 -0.99 -15.46
C ILE A 39 24.85 -1.14 -13.97
N PHE A 40 25.28 -0.06 -13.31
CA PHE A 40 25.56 -0.10 -11.86
C PHE A 40 24.31 -0.40 -11.03
N PHE A 41 23.14 0.11 -11.44
CA PHE A 41 21.87 -0.19 -10.78
C PHE A 41 21.52 -1.67 -10.88
N VAL A 42 21.63 -2.26 -12.08
CA VAL A 42 21.38 -3.69 -12.29
C VAL A 42 22.38 -4.54 -11.52
N LEU A 43 23.68 -4.19 -11.55
CA LEU A 43 24.70 -4.89 -10.76
C LEU A 43 24.43 -4.82 -9.25
N SER A 44 23.99 -3.67 -8.74
CA SER A 44 23.60 -3.50 -7.34
C SER A 44 22.39 -4.38 -6.97
N ARG A 45 21.38 -4.47 -7.86
CA ARG A 45 20.24 -5.37 -7.70
C ARG A 45 20.65 -6.84 -7.68
N VAL A 46 21.54 -7.26 -8.59
CA VAL A 46 22.04 -8.64 -8.66
C VAL A 46 22.86 -8.98 -7.41
N ALA A 47 23.73 -8.08 -6.95
CA ALA A 47 24.48 -8.28 -5.71
C ALA A 47 23.57 -8.33 -4.47
N GLY A 48 22.52 -7.50 -4.43
CA GLY A 48 21.48 -7.55 -3.41
C GLY A 48 20.74 -8.89 -3.39
N LEU A 49 20.35 -9.40 -4.56
CA LEU A 49 19.70 -10.70 -4.70
C LEU A 49 20.64 -11.85 -4.26
N ALA A 50 21.91 -11.82 -4.65
CA ALA A 50 22.89 -12.81 -4.22
C ALA A 50 23.07 -12.81 -2.69
N ARG A 51 23.11 -11.62 -2.08
CA ARG A 51 23.13 -11.47 -0.62
C ARG A 51 21.89 -12.09 0.02
N GLU A 52 20.72 -11.83 -0.53
CA GLU A 52 19.45 -12.41 -0.05
C GLU A 52 19.44 -13.94 -0.13
N VAL A 53 19.93 -14.52 -1.23
CA VAL A 53 20.07 -15.98 -1.40
C VAL A 53 21.04 -16.57 -0.37
N VAL A 54 22.20 -15.96 -0.14
CA VAL A 54 23.19 -16.45 0.83
C VAL A 54 22.67 -16.35 2.27
N ILE A 55 22.01 -15.25 2.61
CA ILE A 55 21.39 -15.08 3.93
C ILE A 55 20.23 -16.07 4.12
N GLY A 56 19.37 -16.24 3.11
CA GLY A 56 18.29 -17.23 3.13
C GLY A 56 18.80 -18.65 3.32
N ALA A 57 19.88 -19.03 2.63
CA ALA A 57 20.49 -20.35 2.76
C ALA A 57 21.20 -20.59 4.11
N ARG A 58 21.66 -19.53 4.79
CA ARG A 58 22.43 -19.62 6.05
C ARG A 58 21.63 -19.37 7.31
N PHE A 59 20.63 -18.51 7.26
CA PHE A 59 19.92 -17.99 8.44
C PHE A 59 18.40 -18.23 8.42
N GLY A 60 17.82 -18.75 7.34
CA GLY A 60 16.40 -19.15 7.31
C GLY A 60 15.37 -18.02 7.43
N THR A 61 15.79 -16.76 7.56
CA THR A 61 14.90 -15.60 7.78
C THR A 61 13.96 -15.29 6.60
N SER A 62 14.25 -15.79 5.39
CA SER A 62 13.28 -15.76 4.28
C SER A 62 12.07 -16.63 4.57
N MET A 63 12.23 -17.80 5.21
CA MET A 63 11.14 -18.75 5.38
C MET A 63 10.04 -18.19 6.29
N GLU A 64 10.42 -17.50 7.37
CA GLU A 64 9.48 -16.83 8.27
C GLU A 64 8.83 -15.59 7.64
N LEU A 65 9.61 -14.79 6.91
CA LEU A 65 9.09 -13.61 6.22
C LEU A 65 8.12 -14.00 5.10
N ASP A 66 8.47 -14.99 4.29
CA ASP A 66 7.63 -15.53 3.23
C ASP A 66 6.35 -16.14 3.82
N ALA A 67 6.46 -16.83 4.96
CA ALA A 67 5.31 -17.33 5.70
C ALA A 67 4.41 -16.21 6.22
N TYR A 68 4.97 -15.12 6.75
CA TYR A 68 4.24 -13.93 7.20
C TYR A 68 3.54 -13.22 6.05
N LEU A 69 4.25 -12.96 4.94
CA LEU A 69 3.69 -12.32 3.76
C LEU A 69 2.58 -13.16 3.12
N ALA A 70 2.76 -14.48 3.06
CA ALA A 70 1.72 -15.40 2.61
C ALA A 70 0.50 -15.40 3.54
N ALA A 71 0.73 -15.40 4.86
CA ALA A 71 -0.34 -15.37 5.86
C ALA A 71 -1.17 -14.07 5.77
N PHE A 72 -0.52 -12.95 5.48
CA PHE A 72 -1.17 -11.64 5.39
C PHE A 72 -2.09 -11.49 4.17
N ARG A 73 -1.87 -12.29 3.11
CA ARG A 73 -2.62 -12.17 1.84
C ARG A 73 -4.13 -12.32 2.03
N VAL A 74 -4.58 -13.20 2.92
CA VAL A 74 -6.02 -13.43 3.16
C VAL A 74 -6.68 -12.25 3.90
N PRO A 75 -6.17 -11.81 5.06
CA PRO A 75 -6.66 -10.58 5.70
C PRO A 75 -6.66 -9.38 4.77
N ASP A 76 -5.60 -9.23 3.96
CA ASP A 76 -5.46 -8.12 3.02
C ASP A 76 -6.55 -8.14 1.92
N ILE A 77 -6.83 -9.30 1.33
CA ILE A 77 -7.92 -9.45 0.36
C ILE A 77 -9.28 -9.10 0.99
N LEU A 78 -9.55 -9.57 2.21
CA LEU A 78 -10.79 -9.24 2.92
C LEU A 78 -10.92 -7.73 3.15
N PHE A 79 -9.82 -7.08 3.56
CA PHE A 79 -9.79 -5.63 3.75
C PHE A 79 -10.02 -4.88 2.43
N GLN A 80 -9.33 -5.26 1.35
CA GLN A 80 -9.48 -4.63 0.04
C GLN A 80 -10.89 -4.79 -0.54
N LEU A 81 -11.50 -5.96 -0.36
CA LEU A 81 -12.88 -6.21 -0.80
C LEU A 81 -13.88 -5.30 -0.06
N VAL A 82 -13.68 -5.09 1.24
CA VAL A 82 -14.53 -4.23 2.04
C VAL A 82 -14.28 -2.76 1.75
N ALA A 83 -13.02 -2.32 1.81
CA ALA A 83 -12.65 -0.92 1.64
C ALA A 83 -12.84 -0.44 0.20
N GLY A 84 -12.28 -1.17 -0.77
CA GLY A 84 -12.37 -0.81 -2.19
C GLY A 84 -13.72 -1.18 -2.81
N GLY A 85 -14.24 -2.36 -2.48
CA GLY A 85 -15.51 -2.86 -3.02
C GLY A 85 -16.71 -2.22 -2.34
N ALA A 86 -17.10 -2.73 -1.17
CA ALA A 86 -18.36 -2.35 -0.52
C ALA A 86 -18.40 -0.86 -0.10
N LEU A 87 -17.35 -0.39 0.58
CA LEU A 87 -17.28 0.98 1.08
C LEU A 87 -17.07 1.99 -0.04
N GLY A 88 -16.07 1.74 -0.90
CA GLY A 88 -15.70 2.61 -2.01
C GLY A 88 -16.81 2.81 -3.05
N SER A 89 -17.49 1.74 -3.47
CA SER A 89 -18.44 1.81 -4.59
C SER A 89 -19.82 2.36 -4.22
N ALA A 90 -20.31 2.06 -3.02
CA ALA A 90 -21.71 2.33 -2.64
C ALA A 90 -21.84 3.16 -1.37
N PHE A 91 -21.06 2.85 -0.32
CA PHE A 91 -21.22 3.51 0.98
C PHE A 91 -20.80 4.98 0.93
N ILE A 92 -19.57 5.27 0.49
CA ILE A 92 -19.00 6.63 0.47
C ILE A 92 -19.88 7.62 -0.30
N PRO A 93 -20.29 7.36 -1.56
CA PRO A 93 -21.12 8.30 -2.31
C PRO A 93 -22.50 8.51 -1.66
N THR A 94 -23.09 7.44 -1.11
CA THR A 94 -24.39 7.53 -0.43
C THR A 94 -24.29 8.36 0.85
N PHE A 95 -23.28 8.09 1.68
CA PHE A 95 -23.01 8.84 2.91
C PHE A 95 -22.74 10.32 2.61
N ALA A 96 -21.91 10.62 1.61
CA ALA A 96 -21.63 11.99 1.18
C ALA A 96 -22.91 12.71 0.70
N GLY A 97 -23.81 11.99 0.01
CA GLY A 97 -25.11 12.51 -0.40
C GLY A 97 -26.01 12.93 0.76
N TYR A 98 -26.15 12.07 1.79
CA TYR A 98 -26.90 12.42 3.00
C TYR A 98 -26.28 13.58 3.76
N TRP A 99 -24.94 13.62 3.83
CA TRP A 99 -24.19 14.68 4.50
C TRP A 99 -24.39 16.04 3.82
N ALA A 100 -24.30 16.10 2.49
CA ALA A 100 -24.49 17.31 1.71
C ALA A 100 -25.92 17.87 1.80
N GLN A 101 -26.92 17.00 1.99
CA GLN A 101 -28.32 17.39 2.18
C GLN A 101 -28.63 17.88 3.61
N GLY A 102 -27.64 17.95 4.51
CA GLY A 102 -27.84 18.33 5.91
C GLY A 102 -28.50 17.26 6.78
N LYS A 103 -28.76 16.06 6.24
CA LYS A 103 -29.41 14.93 6.94
C LYS A 103 -28.40 14.16 7.79
N ARG A 104 -27.81 14.83 8.78
CA ARG A 104 -26.72 14.27 9.61
C ARG A 104 -27.14 13.04 10.39
N GLN A 105 -28.35 13.01 10.94
CA GLN A 105 -28.88 11.83 11.66
C GLN A 105 -29.00 10.61 10.73
N ASP A 106 -29.57 10.79 9.54
CA ASP A 106 -29.70 9.69 8.56
C ASP A 106 -28.33 9.18 8.08
N ALA A 107 -27.38 10.10 7.85
CA ALA A 107 -26.01 9.73 7.50
C ALA A 107 -25.36 8.87 8.60
N TRP A 108 -25.56 9.24 9.86
CA TRP A 108 -25.01 8.50 10.99
C TRP A 108 -25.68 7.15 11.19
N LEU A 109 -27.00 7.08 11.02
CA LEU A 109 -27.74 5.83 11.04
C LEU A 109 -27.29 4.87 9.93
N LEU A 110 -27.04 5.39 8.72
CA LEU A 110 -26.49 4.64 7.61
C LEU A 110 -25.09 4.11 7.94
N PHE A 111 -24.21 4.97 8.48
CA PHE A 111 -22.87 4.60 8.92
C PHE A 111 -22.92 3.45 9.93
N SER A 112 -23.67 3.60 11.03
CA SER A 112 -23.76 2.55 12.07
C SER A 112 -24.29 1.22 11.50
N ARG A 113 -25.33 1.27 10.65
CA ARG A 113 -25.89 0.05 10.02
C ARG A 113 -24.88 -0.65 9.11
N VAL A 114 -24.19 0.11 8.27
CA VAL A 114 -23.22 -0.44 7.32
C VAL A 114 -21.98 -0.97 8.04
N VAL A 115 -21.47 -0.24 9.02
CA VAL A 115 -20.35 -0.69 9.86
C VAL A 115 -20.73 -1.98 10.60
N ASN A 116 -21.90 -2.04 11.24
CA ASN A 116 -22.36 -3.25 11.91
C ASN A 116 -22.48 -4.44 10.93
N LEU A 117 -23.07 -4.23 9.76
CA LEU A 117 -23.23 -5.26 8.76
C LEU A 117 -21.87 -5.78 8.24
N ILE A 118 -20.99 -4.87 7.83
CA ILE A 118 -19.65 -5.21 7.34
C ILE A 118 -18.87 -5.96 8.40
N THR A 119 -18.96 -5.50 9.64
CA THR A 119 -18.30 -6.11 10.77
C THR A 119 -18.79 -7.53 11.03
N LEU A 120 -20.12 -7.74 11.03
CA LEU A 120 -20.71 -9.05 11.20
C LEU A 120 -20.28 -10.01 10.08
N VAL A 121 -20.33 -9.53 8.83
CA VAL A 121 -19.90 -10.31 7.66
C VAL A 121 -18.42 -10.67 7.76
N LEU A 122 -17.56 -9.70 8.07
CA LEU A 122 -16.13 -9.94 8.26
C LEU A 122 -15.86 -10.93 9.39
N LEU A 123 -16.58 -10.84 10.50
CA LEU A 123 -16.44 -11.74 11.63
C LEU A 123 -16.78 -13.19 11.24
N VAL A 124 -17.90 -13.39 10.54
CA VAL A 124 -18.32 -14.72 10.08
C VAL A 124 -17.32 -15.27 9.06
N VAL A 125 -16.95 -14.48 8.04
CA VAL A 125 -16.03 -14.91 6.99
C VAL A 125 -14.64 -15.19 7.56
N ALA A 126 -14.08 -14.29 8.36
CA ALA A 126 -12.77 -14.48 8.99
C ALA A 126 -12.77 -15.69 9.94
N GLY A 127 -13.86 -15.93 10.68
CA GLY A 127 -14.00 -17.10 11.54
C GLY A 127 -13.96 -18.41 10.74
N VAL A 128 -14.75 -18.51 9.66
CA VAL A 128 -14.78 -19.69 8.78
C VAL A 128 -13.39 -19.94 8.15
N VAL A 129 -12.73 -18.87 7.70
CA VAL A 129 -11.40 -18.96 7.10
C VAL A 129 -10.34 -19.34 8.13
N ALA A 130 -10.41 -18.83 9.36
CA ALA A 130 -9.47 -19.19 10.44
C ALA A 130 -9.58 -20.67 10.83
N LEU A 131 -10.80 -21.22 10.88
CA LEU A 131 -11.03 -22.65 11.10
C LEU A 131 -10.45 -23.49 9.96
N SER A 132 -10.62 -23.02 8.72
CA SER A 132 -10.14 -23.68 7.51
C SER A 132 -8.70 -23.28 7.12
N ALA A 133 -7.96 -22.63 8.02
CA ALA A 133 -6.68 -22.00 7.70
C ALA A 133 -5.64 -22.99 7.15
N GLN A 134 -5.52 -24.15 7.81
CA GLN A 134 -4.54 -25.17 7.45
C GLN A 134 -4.77 -25.74 6.04
N PRO A 135 -5.96 -26.30 5.70
CA PRO A 135 -6.20 -26.79 4.34
C PRO A 135 -6.19 -25.69 3.29
N LEU A 136 -6.52 -24.45 3.63
CA LEU A 136 -6.44 -23.31 2.71
C LEU A 136 -4.99 -22.95 2.36
N VAL A 137 -4.10 -22.96 3.36
CA VAL A 137 -2.68 -22.71 3.16
C VAL A 137 -2.04 -23.82 2.32
N GLU A 138 -2.32 -25.08 2.66
CA GLU A 138 -1.76 -26.25 1.99
C GLU A 138 -2.20 -26.35 0.51
N ARG A 139 -3.44 -25.95 0.17
CA ARG A 139 -4.02 -26.18 -1.16
C ARG A 139 -4.09 -24.95 -2.06
N VAL A 140 -4.08 -23.74 -1.50
CA VAL A 140 -4.38 -22.51 -2.26
C VAL A 140 -3.29 -21.45 -2.09
N ILE A 141 -2.87 -21.15 -0.85
CA ILE A 141 -2.02 -19.98 -0.58
C ILE A 141 -0.54 -20.30 -0.77
N ALA A 142 -0.08 -21.43 -0.23
CA ALA A 142 1.34 -21.74 -0.06
C ALA A 142 1.68 -23.18 -0.49
N THR A 143 1.17 -23.61 -1.64
CA THR A 143 1.35 -24.98 -2.15
C THR A 143 2.82 -25.37 -2.39
N GLY A 144 3.70 -24.38 -2.60
CA GLY A 144 5.14 -24.58 -2.81
C GLY A 144 5.99 -24.48 -1.54
N PHE A 145 5.39 -24.26 -0.37
CA PHE A 145 6.14 -24.14 0.89
C PHE A 145 6.41 -25.51 1.52
N THR A 146 7.44 -25.59 2.36
CA THR A 146 7.68 -26.80 3.15
C THR A 146 6.54 -27.04 4.16
N PRO A 147 6.32 -28.27 4.65
CA PRO A 147 5.27 -28.54 5.64
C PRO A 147 5.39 -27.68 6.90
N GLU A 148 6.63 -27.39 7.34
CA GLU A 148 6.91 -26.52 8.48
C GLU A 148 6.52 -25.06 8.20
N GLN A 149 6.85 -24.54 7.02
CA GLN A 149 6.42 -23.20 6.59
C GLN A 149 4.90 -23.09 6.46
N GLN A 150 4.23 -24.10 5.93
CA GLN A 150 2.76 -24.12 5.81
C GLN A 150 2.09 -24.08 7.18
N LEU A 151 2.60 -24.82 8.16
CA LEU A 151 2.13 -24.77 9.54
C LEU A 151 2.32 -23.37 10.14
N LEU A 152 3.48 -22.76 9.95
CA LEU A 152 3.76 -21.40 10.42
C LEU A 152 2.83 -20.38 9.76
N THR A 153 2.66 -20.42 8.44
CA THR A 153 1.73 -19.56 7.70
C THR A 153 0.30 -19.71 8.21
N ALA A 154 -0.17 -20.94 8.44
CA ALA A 154 -1.51 -21.18 8.96
C ALA A 154 -1.71 -20.62 10.38
N GLN A 155 -0.70 -20.72 11.24
CA GLN A 155 -0.73 -20.14 12.59
C GLN A 155 -0.75 -18.61 12.56
N LEU A 156 0.14 -17.99 11.78
CA LEU A 156 0.19 -16.54 11.61
C LEU A 156 -1.11 -16.00 11.04
N MET A 157 -1.68 -16.68 10.03
CA MET A 157 -2.95 -16.30 9.41
C MET A 157 -4.10 -16.35 10.43
N ARG A 158 -4.15 -17.38 11.30
CA ARG A 158 -5.14 -17.47 12.38
C ARG A 158 -5.03 -16.29 13.36
N TRP A 159 -3.81 -15.93 13.77
CA TRP A 159 -3.61 -14.78 14.67
C TRP A 159 -4.03 -13.45 14.04
N MET A 160 -3.71 -13.24 12.76
CA MET A 160 -4.12 -12.04 12.00
C MET A 160 -5.63 -11.97 11.77
N LEU A 161 -6.29 -13.09 11.49
CA LEU A 161 -7.75 -13.14 11.37
C LEU A 161 -8.42 -12.95 12.73
N LEU A 162 -7.84 -13.49 13.81
CA LEU A 162 -8.37 -13.32 15.16
C LEU A 162 -8.34 -11.85 15.59
N SER A 163 -7.25 -11.13 15.33
CA SER A 163 -7.21 -9.68 15.62
C SER A 163 -8.30 -8.93 14.82
N THR A 164 -8.51 -9.31 13.56
CA THR A 164 -9.59 -8.75 12.71
C THR A 164 -10.98 -9.01 13.32
N ILE A 165 -11.23 -10.21 13.84
CA ILE A 165 -12.49 -10.57 14.52
C ILE A 165 -12.70 -9.74 15.79
N ILE A 166 -11.66 -9.55 16.61
CA ILE A 166 -11.75 -8.77 17.85
C ILE A 166 -12.03 -7.29 17.54
N PHE A 167 -11.29 -6.70 16.61
CA PHE A 167 -11.53 -5.32 16.18
C PHE A 167 -12.91 -5.17 15.54
N GLY A 168 -13.35 -6.18 14.78
CA GLY A 168 -14.71 -6.26 14.28
C GLY A 168 -15.72 -6.21 15.42
N ALA A 169 -15.74 -7.20 16.32
CA ALA A 169 -16.70 -7.28 17.42
C ALA A 169 -16.81 -5.98 18.24
N SER A 170 -15.71 -5.26 18.45
CA SER A 170 -15.71 -3.92 19.07
C SER A 170 -16.59 -2.92 18.32
N GLY A 171 -16.50 -2.88 16.99
CA GLY A 171 -17.35 -2.04 16.14
C GLY A 171 -18.83 -2.37 16.23
N LEU A 172 -19.19 -3.67 16.32
CA LEU A 172 -20.58 -4.10 16.51
C LEU A 172 -21.17 -3.60 17.83
N ILE A 173 -20.41 -3.69 18.92
CA ILE A 173 -20.84 -3.22 20.24
C ILE A 173 -21.03 -1.70 20.20
N MET A 174 -20.09 -0.97 19.59
CA MET A 174 -20.17 0.48 19.47
C MET A 174 -21.37 0.94 18.63
N GLY A 175 -21.62 0.28 17.50
CA GLY A 175 -22.76 0.59 16.64
C GLY A 175 -24.11 0.08 17.16
N ALA A 176 -24.14 -0.85 18.12
CA ALA A 176 -25.37 -1.26 18.80
C ALA A 176 -25.75 -0.30 19.94
N LEU A 177 -24.78 0.41 20.53
CA LEU A 177 -24.97 1.30 21.67
C LEU A 177 -25.32 2.76 21.27
N ASN A 178 -25.18 3.13 20.00
CA ASN A 178 -25.31 4.50 19.49
C ASN A 178 -26.36 4.63 18.38
#